data_AF-A0A378G2Z7-F1
#
_entry.id   AF-A0A378G2Z7-F1
#
_cell.length_a   1.000
_cell.length_b   1.000
_cell.length_c   1.000
_cell.angle_alpha   90.00
_cell.angle_beta   90.00
_cell.angle_gamma   90.00
#
_symmetry.space_group_name_H-M   'P 1'
#
loop_
_entity.id
_entity.type
_entity.pdbx_description
1 polymer ?
#
loop_
_entity_poly.entity_id
_entity_poly.type
_entity_poly.pdbx_seq_one_letter_code
_entity_poly.pdbx_strand_id
1 'polypeptide(L)'
;MAVKTGTAKKIGPDGKYIDKYVAYTAGVAPASRPQFALVVVMNDPSNGSYYGGAVSTPVFSQIMGDVLRLENVMPDGMPQGAENLIVMHDSHPQGPAL
;
A
#
# COMPACT_ATOMS: atom_id res chain seq x y z
N MET A 1 6.12 -0.02 -2.90
CA MET A 1 4.83 -0.43 -3.51
C MET A 1 4.64 0.25 -4.86
N ALA A 2 4.06 -0.43 -5.84
CA ALA A 2 3.70 0.14 -7.15
C ALA A 2 2.18 0.05 -7.34
N VAL A 3 1.51 1.20 -7.46
CA VAL A 3 0.03 1.28 -7.43
C VAL A 3 -0.52 2.18 -8.54
N LYS A 4 -1.73 1.87 -9.00
CA LYS A 4 -2.54 2.71 -9.87
C LYS A 4 -3.93 2.88 -9.28
N THR A 5 -4.39 4.13 -9.27
CA THR A 5 -5.74 4.50 -8.85
C THR A 5 -6.65 4.71 -10.06
N GLY A 6 -7.95 4.53 -9.86
CA GLY A 6 -8.97 4.85 -10.84
C GLY A 6 -10.29 5.25 -10.19
N THR A 7 -11.07 6.00 -10.95
CA THR A 7 -12.41 6.45 -10.57
C THR A 7 -13.28 6.36 -11.81
N ALA A 8 -14.26 5.47 -11.81
CA ALA A 8 -15.14 5.24 -12.95
C ALA A 8 -16.55 5.76 -12.64
N LYS A 9 -17.17 6.47 -13.59
CA LYS A 9 -18.56 6.91 -13.48
C LYS A 9 -19.48 5.74 -13.81
N LYS A 10 -20.50 5.51 -12.97
CA LYS A 10 -21.43 4.39 -13.13
C LYS A 10 -22.49 4.68 -14.18
N ILE A 11 -23.00 3.62 -14.80
CA ILE A 11 -24.12 3.66 -15.74
C ILE A 11 -25.41 3.30 -14.98
N GLY A 12 -26.43 4.13 -15.13
CA GLY A 12 -27.77 3.92 -14.58
C GLY A 12 -28.60 2.92 -15.39
N PRO A 13 -29.81 2.57 -14.90
CA PRO A 13 -30.69 1.62 -15.58
C PRO A 13 -31.11 2.05 -17.00
N ASP A 14 -31.05 3.34 -17.29
CA ASP A 14 -31.36 3.95 -18.59
C ASP A 14 -30.16 4.00 -19.55
N GLY A 15 -29.04 3.37 -19.18
CA GLY A 15 -27.82 3.35 -19.99
C GLY A 15 -27.00 4.64 -19.95
N LYS A 16 -27.41 5.64 -19.15
CA LYS A 16 -26.70 6.92 -19.05
C LYS A 16 -25.77 6.96 -17.83
N TYR A 17 -24.73 7.77 -17.90
CA TYR A 17 -23.88 8.01 -16.74
C TYR A 17 -24.67 8.73 -15.63
N ILE A 18 -24.55 8.22 -14.41
CA ILE A 18 -25.12 8.82 -13.19
C ILE A 18 -24.00 9.32 -12.28
N ASP A 19 -24.32 10.23 -11.36
CA ASP A 19 -23.36 10.77 -10.37
C ASP A 19 -23.09 9.80 -9.22
N LYS A 20 -22.78 8.57 -9.60
CA LYS A 20 -22.28 7.51 -8.74
C LYS A 20 -20.97 7.00 -9.32
N TYR A 21 -20.05 6.63 -8.45
CA TYR A 21 -18.69 6.31 -8.85
C TYR A 21 -18.24 4.95 -8.30
N VAL A 22 -17.31 4.32 -9.01
CA VAL A 22 -16.51 3.21 -8.51
C VAL A 22 -15.09 3.75 -8.34
N ALA A 23 -14.63 3.82 -7.08
CA ALA A 23 -13.26 4.14 -6.73
C ALA A 23 -12.46 2.85 -6.61
N TYR A 24 -11.26 2.79 -7.18
CA TYR A 24 -10.41 1.62 -7.03
C TYR A 24 -8.92 1.94 -6.99
N THR A 25 -8.18 1.07 -6.31
CA THR A 25 -6.72 1.08 -6.24
C THR A 25 -6.24 -0.35 -6.48
N ALA A 26 -5.41 -0.52 -7.49
CA ALA A 26 -4.77 -1.79 -7.83
C ALA A 26 -3.26 -1.64 -7.74
N GLY A 27 -2.55 -2.66 -7.30
CA GLY A 27 -1.10 -2.58 -7.21
C GLY A 27 -0.45 -3.85 -6.70
N VAL A 28 0.88 -3.79 -6.65
CA VAL A 28 1.75 -4.89 -6.23
C VAL A 28 2.76 -4.44 -5.19
N ALA A 29 3.20 -5.39 -4.36
CA ALA A 29 4.27 -5.16 -3.39
C ALA A 29 5.08 -6.44 -3.09
N PRO A 30 6.36 -6.29 -2.68
CA PRO A 30 7.23 -5.10 -2.82
C PRO A 30 7.35 -4.62 -4.27
N ALA A 31 7.73 -3.36 -4.51
CA ALA A 31 7.90 -2.85 -5.88
C ALA A 31 9.18 -3.39 -6.54
N SER A 32 10.24 -3.58 -5.76
CA SER A 32 11.53 -4.10 -6.25
C SER A 32 11.46 -5.58 -6.65
N ARG A 33 10.67 -6.37 -5.91
CA ARG A 33 10.44 -7.80 -6.16
C ARG A 33 9.00 -8.18 -5.80
N PRO A 34 8.03 -7.98 -6.73
CA PRO A 34 6.61 -8.23 -6.48
C PRO A 34 6.32 -9.65 -6.02
N GLN A 35 5.60 -9.79 -4.92
CA GLN A 35 5.16 -11.08 -4.34
C GLN A 35 3.64 -11.13 -4.15
N PHE A 36 3.02 -9.97 -3.92
CA PHE A 36 1.58 -9.85 -3.69
C PHE A 36 0.95 -8.86 -4.66
N ALA A 37 -0.27 -9.18 -5.11
CA ALA A 37 -1.14 -8.29 -5.87
C ALA A 37 -2.42 -8.05 -5.07
N LEU A 38 -2.90 -6.81 -5.05
CA LEU A 38 -4.13 -6.41 -4.36
C LEU A 38 -4.93 -5.46 -5.23
N VAL A 39 -6.25 -5.64 -5.23
CA VAL A 39 -7.21 -4.72 -5.83
C VAL A 39 -8.27 -4.39 -4.79
N VAL A 40 -8.45 -3.11 -4.51
CA VAL A 40 -9.50 -2.59 -3.63
C VAL A 40 -10.52 -1.84 -4.48
N VAL A 41 -11.79 -2.20 -4.35
CA VAL A 41 -12.90 -1.60 -5.10
C VAL A 41 -13.94 -1.08 -4.12
N MET A 42 -14.30 0.20 -4.27
CA MET A 42 -15.28 0.90 -3.45
C MET A 42 -16.44 1.33 -4.36
N ASN A 43 -17.60 0.73 -4.13
CA ASN A 43 -18.79 0.97 -4.93
C ASN A 43 -19.66 2.06 -4.28
N ASP A 44 -19.92 3.14 -5.03
CA ASP A 44 -20.80 4.23 -4.62
C ASP A 44 -20.40 4.89 -3.27
N PRO A 45 -19.14 5.35 -3.11
CA PRO A 45 -18.72 6.01 -1.88
C PRO A 45 -19.49 7.33 -1.69
N SER A 46 -20.12 7.48 -0.53
CA SER A 46 -21.10 8.55 -0.26
C SER A 46 -20.62 9.61 0.74
N ASN A 47 -19.48 9.42 1.40
CA ASN A 47 -18.99 10.30 2.48
C ASN A 47 -18.10 11.46 1.99
N GLY A 48 -18.53 12.18 0.96
CA GLY A 48 -17.89 13.43 0.50
C GLY A 48 -16.68 13.30 -0.44
N SER A 49 -16.00 12.15 -0.50
CA SER A 49 -14.94 11.88 -1.48
C SER A 49 -15.22 10.61 -2.27
N TYR A 50 -14.95 10.63 -3.58
CA TYR A 50 -15.19 9.51 -4.49
C TYR A 50 -14.00 9.16 -5.38
N TYR A 51 -12.89 9.91 -5.28
CA TYR A 51 -11.68 9.60 -6.04
C TYR A 51 -10.98 8.38 -5.44
N GLY A 52 -10.57 7.43 -6.28
CA GLY A 52 -9.84 6.22 -5.84
C GLY A 52 -8.60 6.53 -4.98
N GLY A 53 -7.90 7.63 -5.29
CA GLY A 53 -6.77 8.10 -4.47
C GLY A 53 -7.11 8.41 -3.02
N ALA A 54 -8.32 8.94 -2.75
CA ALA A 54 -8.74 9.32 -1.42
C ALA A 54 -9.52 8.21 -0.69
N VAL A 55 -10.26 7.38 -1.44
CA VAL A 55 -11.16 6.38 -0.87
C VAL A 55 -10.52 4.99 -0.80
N SER A 56 -10.02 4.46 -1.91
CA SER A 56 -9.52 3.08 -1.97
C SER A 56 -8.05 2.94 -1.61
N THR A 57 -7.23 3.97 -1.82
CA THR A 57 -5.78 3.90 -1.53
C THR A 57 -5.44 3.75 -0.04
N PRO A 58 -6.09 4.44 0.92
CA PRO A 58 -5.79 4.24 2.33
C PRO A 58 -6.04 2.79 2.77
N VAL A 59 -7.13 2.18 2.28
CA VAL A 59 -7.47 0.78 2.53
C VAL A 59 -6.44 -0.16 1.90
N PHE A 60 -6.03 0.10 0.65
CA PHE A 60 -4.96 -0.66 0.00
C PHE A 60 -3.67 -0.64 0.82
N SER A 61 -3.23 0.54 1.26
CA SER A 61 -1.97 0.70 1.99
C SER A 61 -1.98 -0.04 3.33
N GLN A 62 -3.11 -0.01 4.05
CA GLN A 62 -3.25 -0.73 5.31
C GLN A 62 -3.16 -2.25 5.10
N ILE A 63 -4.00 -2.80 4.21
CA ILE A 63 -4.04 -4.25 3.96
C ILE A 63 -2.70 -4.75 3.43
N MET A 64 -2.13 -4.09 2.41
CA MET A 64 -0.85 -4.51 1.84
C MET A 64 0.29 -4.40 2.87
N GLY A 65 0.28 -3.34 3.70
CA GLY A 65 1.25 -3.20 4.79
C GLY A 65 1.14 -4.31 5.83
N ASP A 66 -0.06 -4.73 6.19
CA ASP A 66 -0.30 -5.85 7.11
C ASP A 66 0.16 -7.18 6.51
N VAL A 67 -0.17 -7.45 5.24
CA VAL A 67 0.26 -8.67 4.53
C VAL A 67 1.78 -8.78 4.50
N LEU A 68 2.49 -7.73 4.09
CA LEU A 68 3.96 -7.76 4.02
C LEU A 68 4.60 -8.00 5.39
N ARG A 69 4.02 -7.44 6.47
CA ARG A 69 4.51 -7.66 7.83
C ARG A 69 4.27 -9.08 8.31
N LEU A 70 3.06 -9.62 8.11
CA LEU A 70 2.70 -10.97 8.52
C LEU A 70 3.55 -12.03 7.79
N GLU A 71 3.88 -11.78 6.52
CA GLU A 71 4.68 -12.66 5.69
C GLU A 71 6.20 -12.41 5.82
N ASN A 72 6.63 -11.58 6.78
CA ASN A 72 8.04 -11.24 7.04
C ASN A 72 8.81 -10.78 5.79
N VAL A 73 8.16 -10.03 4.91
CA VAL A 73 8.77 -9.52 3.69
C VAL A 73 9.70 -8.35 4.02
N MET A 74 10.95 -8.43 3.57
CA MET A 74 11.93 -7.37 3.75
C MET A 74 11.44 -6.04 3.13
N PRO A 75 11.51 -4.91 3.87
CA PRO A 75 11.15 -3.60 3.35
C PRO A 75 12.03 -3.18 2.16
N ASP A 76 11.43 -2.58 1.12
CA ASP A 76 12.13 -2.12 -0.09
C ASP A 76 12.20 -0.58 -0.22
N GLY A 77 11.81 0.15 0.82
CA GLY A 77 11.73 1.61 0.85
C GLY A 77 12.51 2.23 2.00
N MET A 78 13.60 1.60 2.44
CA MET A 78 14.42 2.11 3.54
C MET A 78 15.04 3.48 3.19
N PRO A 79 15.04 4.46 4.11
CA PRO A 79 15.70 5.75 3.89
C PRO A 79 17.19 5.54 3.57
N GLN A 80 17.74 6.30 2.62
CA GLN A 80 19.17 6.28 2.34
C GLN A 80 19.96 6.57 3.64
N GLY A 81 20.78 5.60 4.07
CA GLY A 81 21.57 5.68 5.31
C GLY A 81 21.04 4.84 6.49
N ALA A 82 19.88 4.18 6.36
CA ALA A 82 19.37 3.26 7.40
C ALA A 82 20.24 2.01 7.61
N GLU A 83 21.07 1.66 6.62
CA GLU A 83 22.09 0.60 6.70
C GLU A 83 23.03 0.83 7.90
N ASN A 84 23.39 2.09 8.16
CA ASN A 84 24.34 2.46 9.23
C ASN A 84 23.72 2.40 10.63
N LEU A 85 22.38 2.47 10.72
CA LEU A 85 21.68 2.43 12.01
C LEU A 85 21.59 1.00 12.56
N ILE A 86 21.48 0.01 11.68
CA ILE A 86 21.43 -1.41 12.07
C ILE A 86 22.81 -1.89 12.53
N VAL A 87 23.89 -1.45 11.85
CA VAL A 87 25.27 -1.85 12.16
C VAL A 87 25.76 -1.27 13.50
N MET A 88 25.25 -0.12 13.94
CA MET A 88 25.67 0.53 15.20
C MET A 88 25.13 -0.14 16.47
N HIS A 89 24.12 -1.02 16.39
CA HIS A 89 23.53 -1.68 17.57
C HIS A 89 24.25 -2.99 17.97
N ASP A 90 25.08 -3.56 17.08
CA ASP A 90 25.75 -4.84 17.29
C ASP A 90 27.20 -4.74 17.81
N SER A 91 27.66 -3.55 18.24
CA SER A 91 29.01 -3.40 18.82
C SER A 91 29.01 -3.63 20.34
N HIS A 92 28.88 -4.89 20.76
CA HIS A 92 29.37 -5.37 22.05
C HIS A 92 30.56 -6.32 21.85
N PRO A 93 31.82 -5.87 21.94
CA PRO A 93 32.92 -6.76 22.26
C PRO A 93 32.91 -7.03 23.77
N GLN A 94 32.47 -8.23 24.15
CA GLN A 94 32.85 -8.87 25.42
C GLN A 94 34.38 -8.99 25.48
N GLY A 95 34.97 -8.78 26.68
CA GLY A 95 36.41 -8.55 26.90
C GLY A 95 37.38 -9.72 26.59
N PRO A 96 38.59 -9.66 27.16
CA PRO A 96 38.71 -10.28 28.47
C PRO A 96 39.31 -9.38 29.55
N ALA A 97 38.88 -9.64 30.78
CA ALA A 97 39.53 -9.22 32.01
C ALA A 97 40.85 -9.98 32.20
N LEU A 98 41.86 -9.24 32.71
CA LEU A 98 43.12 -9.68 33.35
C LEU A 98 43.79 -10.96 32.84
#